data_AF-A0A1H8GQ57-F1
#
_entry.id   AF-A0A1H8GQ57-F1
#
_cell.length_a   1.000
_cell.length_b   1.000
_cell.length_c   1.000
_cell.angle_alpha   90.00
_cell.angle_beta   90.00
_cell.angle_gamma   90.00
#
_symmetry.space_group_name_H-M   'P 1'
#
loop_
_entity.id
_entity.type
_entity.pdbx_description
1 polymer ?
#
loop_
_entity_poly.entity_id
_entity_poly.type
_entity_poly.pdbx_seq_one_letter_code
_entity_poly.pdbx_strand_id
1 'polypeptide(L)'
;MTRRPTSPHRPLWGVLVSVLLIGVSLWVLQAARSGVVVTTTYRGDTPVTTYALPGADGPVVVVAHGFAGSRQMMQGYALPLAQAGYRVHAFDFQGHGRNSVPMSGDVTAVDGTTGLLVAQTRAVIDAVADGDAPVALLGHSMATDVLVRAAQGRDDAGPLVLISAFSGAIDAQFPANLLLISGAWEGPLRRAALDAARLVDPGAAEDETVTAQATTQGAVAPPSTSPDTTAQVIRRAQVAPWTEHVAVLHSRVGRTAALDWLDAAYGRTSDVPIRPTGWALLGVLAGIVGLGVALLHCLPMRDATPRLPLSRARLALVTGVPLLVAPLVAVPLDPSVLPVLVADYLALHLAIFGAVQLALIAWWRWPVGRVDGRALLVLLAVSAVFGAGLDRYGANFWPTPGRGWIIAALALGTLPAMLADAVLTHGASVWRRIVLRGGFLVSLALAVALNPGELFFLIIIAPVILLFYAVFGTLGRAASGAAGPLAPGIALGLVLAWALGVSFPLFQA
;
A
#
# COMPACT_ATOMS: atom_id res chain seq x y z
N MET A 1 2.03 -42.64 13.13
CA MET A 1 2.16 -42.04 11.78
C MET A 1 3.62 -41.66 11.60
N THR A 2 4.41 -42.55 11.00
CA THR A 2 5.85 -42.42 10.81
C THR A 2 6.14 -41.34 9.76
N ARG A 3 6.74 -40.20 10.17
CA ARG A 3 7.17 -39.16 9.22
C ARG A 3 8.41 -39.66 8.48
N ARG A 4 8.37 -39.60 7.14
CA ARG A 4 9.53 -39.87 6.28
C ARG A 4 10.71 -38.98 6.70
N PRO A 5 11.94 -39.51 6.75
CA PRO A 5 13.12 -38.67 6.94
C PRO A 5 13.17 -37.64 5.80
N THR A 6 13.23 -36.37 6.16
CA THR A 6 13.47 -35.30 5.19
C THR A 6 14.87 -35.53 4.61
N SER A 7 14.98 -35.75 3.30
CA SER A 7 16.30 -35.91 2.69
C SER A 7 17.15 -34.66 2.94
N PRO A 8 18.44 -34.81 3.24
CA PRO A 8 19.33 -33.69 3.55
C PRO A 8 19.43 -32.66 2.41
N HIS A 9 18.98 -33.01 1.20
CA HIS A 9 19.00 -32.15 0.01
C HIS A 9 17.84 -31.16 -0.10
N ARG A 10 16.72 -31.39 0.61
CA ARG A 10 15.52 -30.52 0.53
C ARG A 10 15.73 -29.08 1.00
N PRO A 11 16.39 -28.81 2.14
CA PRO A 11 16.63 -27.42 2.57
C PRO A 11 17.62 -26.71 1.63
N LEU A 12 18.64 -27.41 1.12
CA LEU A 12 19.65 -26.83 0.23
C LEU A 12 19.04 -26.31 -1.08
N TRP A 13 18.17 -27.10 -1.72
CA TRP A 13 17.49 -26.66 -2.95
C TRP A 13 16.59 -25.44 -2.70
N GLY A 14 15.84 -25.41 -1.59
CA GLY A 14 15.00 -24.27 -1.23
C GLY A 14 15.79 -22.99 -1.03
N VAL A 15 16.97 -23.08 -0.40
CA VAL A 15 17.91 -21.94 -0.27
C VAL A 15 18.38 -21.46 -1.64
N LEU A 16 18.89 -22.36 -2.50
CA LEU A 16 19.42 -22.00 -3.81
C LEU A 16 18.37 -21.32 -4.71
N VAL A 17 17.15 -21.86 -4.76
CA VAL A 17 16.04 -21.27 -5.53
C VAL A 17 15.67 -19.89 -4.98
N SER A 18 15.62 -19.74 -3.65
CA SER A 18 15.30 -18.46 -3.01
C SER A 18 16.36 -17.40 -3.29
N VAL A 19 17.64 -17.76 -3.19
CA VAL A 19 18.77 -16.86 -3.49
C VAL A 19 18.78 -16.46 -4.96
N LEU A 20 18.56 -17.40 -5.88
CA LEU A 20 18.46 -17.10 -7.31
C LEU A 20 17.31 -16.15 -7.62
N LEU A 21 16.12 -16.41 -7.04
CA LEU A 21 14.94 -15.57 -7.21
C LEU A 21 15.19 -14.15 -6.69
N ILE A 22 15.80 -14.00 -5.51
CA ILE A 22 16.21 -12.71 -4.95
C ILE A 22 17.20 -12.03 -5.91
N GLY A 23 18.25 -12.73 -6.35
CA GLY A 23 19.31 -12.17 -7.20
C GLY A 23 18.79 -11.63 -8.54
N VAL A 24 18.00 -12.42 -9.26
CA VAL A 24 17.39 -12.02 -10.54
C VAL A 24 16.43 -10.85 -10.35
N SER A 25 15.62 -10.89 -9.29
CA SER A 25 14.66 -9.83 -9.01
C SER A 25 15.34 -8.52 -8.60
N LEU A 26 16.38 -8.59 -7.77
CA LEU A 26 17.18 -7.43 -7.40
C LEU A 26 17.90 -6.84 -8.60
N TRP A 27 18.37 -7.65 -9.54
CA TRP A 27 18.96 -7.17 -10.79
C TRP A 27 17.96 -6.32 -11.59
N VAL A 28 16.71 -6.77 -11.76
CA VAL A 28 15.65 -5.98 -12.42
C VAL A 28 15.39 -4.67 -11.68
N LEU A 29 15.26 -4.71 -10.34
CA LEU A 29 14.96 -3.54 -9.52
C LEU A 29 16.12 -2.54 -9.48
N GLN A 30 17.38 -3.00 -9.39
CA GLN A 30 18.54 -2.10 -9.42
C GLN A 30 18.72 -1.49 -10.80
N ALA A 31 18.51 -2.27 -11.85
CA ALA A 31 18.69 -1.77 -13.19
C ALA A 31 17.58 -0.77 -13.60
N ALA A 32 16.39 -0.83 -12.97
CA ALA A 32 15.38 0.24 -13.05
C ALA A 32 15.82 1.55 -12.36
N ARG A 33 16.78 1.47 -11.43
CA ARG A 33 17.31 2.63 -10.69
C ARG A 33 18.67 3.09 -11.23
N SER A 34 19.24 2.37 -12.18
CA SER A 34 20.58 2.63 -12.69
C SER A 34 20.67 4.03 -13.29
N GLY A 35 21.71 4.78 -12.88
CA GLY A 35 21.96 6.15 -13.34
C GLY A 35 21.10 7.23 -12.68
N VAL A 36 19.99 6.87 -12.01
CA VAL A 36 19.09 7.84 -11.38
C VAL A 36 19.59 8.20 -9.99
N VAL A 37 19.82 9.49 -9.76
CA VAL A 37 20.12 10.05 -8.44
C VAL A 37 18.80 10.26 -7.69
N VAL A 38 18.72 9.73 -6.47
CA VAL A 38 17.52 9.83 -5.63
C VAL A 38 17.87 10.60 -4.36
N THR A 39 17.42 11.85 -4.27
CA THR A 39 17.65 12.72 -3.10
C THR A 39 16.33 13.03 -2.41
N THR A 40 16.36 13.17 -1.08
CA THR A 40 15.18 13.57 -0.31
C THR A 40 15.46 14.90 0.35
N THR A 41 14.55 15.85 0.16
CA THR A 41 14.54 17.17 0.80
C THR A 41 13.22 17.34 1.52
N TYR A 42 13.09 18.42 2.29
CA TYR A 42 11.85 18.77 2.97
C TYR A 42 11.38 20.14 2.50
N ARG A 43 10.07 20.28 2.32
CA ARG A 43 9.36 21.55 2.07
C ARG A 43 8.38 21.74 3.21
N GLY A 44 8.77 22.60 4.17
CA GLY A 44 8.19 22.53 5.51
C GLY A 44 8.38 21.12 6.08
N ASP A 45 7.29 20.49 6.51
CA ASP A 45 7.28 19.11 6.99
C ASP A 45 7.06 18.05 5.89
N THR A 46 6.86 18.48 4.64
CA THR A 46 6.58 17.56 3.53
C THR A 46 7.88 16.96 2.99
N PRO A 47 8.09 15.64 3.09
CA PRO A 47 9.24 15.00 2.45
C PRO A 47 9.02 14.95 0.93
N VAL A 48 9.94 15.54 0.18
CA VAL A 48 9.96 15.54 -1.28
C VAL A 48 11.19 14.79 -1.74
N THR A 49 10.99 13.73 -2.52
CA THR A 49 12.08 12.98 -3.14
C THR A 49 12.14 13.17 -4.64
N THR A 50 13.33 13.58 -5.06
CA THR A 50 13.65 13.87 -6.43
C THR A 50 14.32 12.64 -7.05
N TYR A 51 13.86 12.24 -8.23
CA TYR A 51 14.45 11.24 -9.09
C TYR A 51 14.86 11.94 -10.38
N ALA A 52 16.16 12.00 -10.66
CA ALA A 52 16.69 12.64 -11.86
C ALA A 52 18.03 12.01 -12.26
N LEU A 53 18.36 12.06 -13.56
CA LEU A 53 19.73 11.81 -13.99
C LEU A 53 20.65 12.95 -13.51
N PRO A 54 21.95 12.71 -13.30
CA PRO A 54 22.91 13.77 -13.02
C PRO A 54 22.87 14.84 -14.11
N GLY A 55 22.68 16.11 -13.71
CA GLY A 55 22.63 17.24 -14.64
C GLY A 55 21.38 17.30 -15.51
N ALA A 56 20.32 16.54 -15.20
CA ALA A 56 19.06 16.62 -15.94
C ALA A 56 18.45 18.03 -15.85
N ASP A 57 18.10 18.58 -17.02
CA ASP A 57 17.45 19.87 -17.24
C ASP A 57 16.05 19.71 -17.88
N GLY A 58 15.57 18.47 -18.04
CA GLY A 58 14.26 18.19 -18.62
C GLY A 58 13.10 18.67 -17.73
N PRO A 59 11.86 18.60 -18.26
CA PRO A 59 10.67 19.13 -17.57
C PRO A 59 10.44 18.52 -16.18
N VAL A 60 9.76 19.30 -15.34
CA VAL A 60 9.42 18.92 -13.97
C VAL A 60 8.14 18.09 -13.95
N VAL A 61 8.16 16.99 -13.20
CA VAL A 61 6.97 16.15 -12.96
C VAL A 61 6.75 15.99 -11.45
N VAL A 62 5.62 16.44 -10.93
CA VAL A 62 5.20 16.18 -9.55
C VAL A 62 4.37 14.89 -9.49
N VAL A 63 4.73 14.00 -8.58
CA VAL A 63 4.13 12.66 -8.45
C VAL A 63 3.52 12.47 -7.07
N ALA A 64 2.24 12.09 -7.02
CA ALA A 64 1.47 11.93 -5.78
C ALA A 64 0.86 10.52 -5.66
N HIS A 65 0.84 9.98 -4.44
CA HIS A 65 0.33 8.63 -4.15
C HIS A 65 -1.11 8.64 -3.60
N GLY A 66 -1.82 7.52 -3.69
CA GLY A 66 -3.18 7.38 -3.14
C GLY A 66 -3.26 7.24 -1.61
N PHE A 67 -4.47 7.00 -1.10
CA PHE A 67 -4.74 6.81 0.33
C PHE A 67 -4.02 5.57 0.88
N ALA A 68 -3.52 5.65 2.11
CA ALA A 68 -2.60 4.66 2.71
C ALA A 68 -1.35 4.36 1.85
N GLY A 69 -1.00 5.29 0.95
CA GLY A 69 0.13 5.17 0.04
C GLY A 69 1.42 5.80 0.54
N SER A 70 2.44 5.77 -0.32
CA SER A 70 3.73 6.44 -0.12
C SER A 70 4.42 6.70 -1.46
N ARG A 71 5.38 7.62 -1.48
CA ARG A 71 6.34 7.89 -2.56
C ARG A 71 6.97 6.63 -3.16
N GLN A 72 7.16 5.56 -2.37
CA GLN A 72 7.75 4.31 -2.88
C GLN A 72 6.84 3.56 -3.84
N MET A 73 5.52 3.64 -3.66
CA MET A 73 4.56 2.99 -4.55
C MET A 73 4.59 3.60 -5.95
N MET A 74 4.96 4.87 -6.05
CA MET A 74 5.00 5.62 -7.31
C MET A 74 6.32 5.47 -8.06
N GLN A 75 7.33 4.77 -7.51
CA GLN A 75 8.62 4.55 -8.18
C GLN A 75 8.48 3.87 -9.55
N GLY A 76 7.40 3.11 -9.74
CA GLY A 76 7.06 2.48 -11.00
C GLY A 76 6.91 3.46 -12.17
N TYR A 77 6.41 4.66 -11.91
CA TYR A 77 6.27 5.76 -12.87
C TYR A 77 7.44 6.74 -12.77
N ALA A 78 7.93 7.01 -11.55
CA ALA A 78 8.99 7.99 -11.35
C ALA A 78 10.32 7.59 -11.98
N LEU A 79 10.71 6.31 -11.92
CA LEU A 79 12.00 5.84 -12.43
C LEU A 79 12.10 5.93 -13.96
N PRO A 80 11.13 5.42 -14.75
CA PRO A 80 11.20 5.58 -16.21
C PRO A 80 11.20 7.05 -16.67
N LEU A 81 10.41 7.91 -16.02
CA LEU A 81 10.40 9.34 -16.32
C LEU A 81 11.77 9.97 -16.00
N ALA A 82 12.35 9.68 -14.83
CA ALA A 82 13.69 10.15 -14.51
C ALA A 82 14.75 9.67 -15.52
N GLN A 83 14.64 8.41 -15.98
CA GLN A 83 15.51 7.85 -17.01
C GLN A 83 15.33 8.50 -18.39
N ALA A 84 14.15 9.03 -18.68
CA ALA A 84 13.85 9.83 -19.88
C ALA A 84 14.36 11.29 -19.78
N GLY A 85 15.04 11.64 -18.68
CA GLY A 85 15.61 12.96 -18.47
C GLY A 85 14.68 13.96 -17.78
N TYR A 86 13.49 13.53 -17.32
CA TYR A 86 12.63 14.37 -16.49
C TYR A 86 13.21 14.55 -15.08
N ARG A 87 12.85 15.67 -14.43
CA ARG A 87 13.08 15.87 -12.99
C ARG A 87 11.81 15.55 -12.24
N VAL A 88 11.78 14.38 -11.60
CA VAL A 88 10.56 13.85 -10.99
C VAL A 88 10.58 14.05 -9.49
N HIS A 89 9.56 14.71 -8.94
CA HIS A 89 9.44 15.01 -7.52
C HIS A 89 8.22 14.28 -6.92
N ALA A 90 8.48 13.20 -6.19
CA ALA A 90 7.44 12.47 -5.46
C ALA A 90 7.44 12.85 -3.99
N PHE A 91 6.26 13.13 -3.43
CA PHE A 91 6.11 13.52 -2.03
C PHE A 91 5.13 12.62 -1.26
N ASP A 92 5.22 12.65 0.07
CA ASP A 92 4.24 11.99 0.93
C ASP A 92 3.20 13.00 1.44
N PHE A 93 1.93 12.73 1.18
CA PHE A 93 0.81 13.52 1.72
C PHE A 93 0.85 13.53 3.25
N GLN A 94 0.23 14.55 3.86
CA GLN A 94 -0.02 14.55 5.31
C GLN A 94 -0.60 13.20 5.75
N GLY A 95 -0.14 12.72 6.90
CA GLY A 95 -0.49 11.46 7.53
C GLY A 95 0.12 10.21 6.89
N HIS A 96 0.65 10.31 5.67
CA HIS A 96 1.06 9.17 4.87
C HIS A 96 2.58 9.02 4.78
N GLY A 97 3.03 7.82 4.38
CA GLY A 97 4.44 7.52 4.16
C GLY A 97 5.33 7.99 5.32
N ARG A 98 6.29 8.87 5.00
CA ARG A 98 7.22 9.47 5.97
C ARG A 98 6.80 10.87 6.45
N ASN A 99 5.63 11.36 6.07
CA ASN A 99 5.11 12.62 6.58
C ASN A 99 4.56 12.41 8.00
N SER A 100 5.12 13.12 8.98
CA SER A 100 4.73 12.99 10.39
C SER A 100 3.56 13.88 10.79
N VAL A 101 3.14 14.83 9.93
CA VAL A 101 2.00 15.70 10.19
C VAL A 101 0.72 14.90 9.94
N PRO A 102 -0.16 14.67 10.94
CA PRO A 102 -1.42 13.98 10.72
C PRO A 102 -2.29 14.67 9.66
N MET A 103 -3.10 13.91 8.95
CA MET A 103 -4.24 14.51 8.25
C MET A 103 -5.25 15.03 9.26
N SER A 104 -6.02 16.04 8.88
CA SER A 104 -7.09 16.59 9.70
C SER A 104 -8.30 16.98 8.85
N GLY A 105 -9.40 17.35 9.51
CA GLY A 105 -10.67 17.67 8.89
C GLY A 105 -11.43 16.42 8.43
N ASP A 106 -12.60 16.64 7.85
CA ASP A 106 -13.44 15.56 7.35
C ASP A 106 -12.83 14.95 6.07
N VAL A 107 -12.46 13.67 6.15
CA VAL A 107 -11.90 12.88 5.03
C VAL A 107 -12.90 12.65 3.89
N THR A 108 -14.18 12.88 4.13
CA THR A 108 -15.26 12.73 3.16
C THR A 108 -15.69 14.06 2.53
N ALA A 109 -15.23 15.20 3.07
CA ALA A 109 -15.60 16.53 2.60
C ALA A 109 -14.50 17.18 1.73
N VAL A 110 -14.93 17.89 0.69
CA VAL A 110 -14.04 18.65 -0.21
C VAL A 110 -13.33 19.80 0.52
N ASP A 111 -14.02 20.48 1.42
CA ASP A 111 -13.46 21.56 2.25
C ASP A 111 -12.76 21.03 3.53
N GLY A 112 -12.77 19.70 3.72
CA GLY A 112 -12.08 19.01 4.82
C GLY A 112 -10.65 18.63 4.45
N THR A 113 -10.32 17.35 4.55
CA THR A 113 -8.95 16.86 4.29
C THR A 113 -8.47 17.20 2.87
N THR A 114 -9.34 17.17 1.87
CA THR A 114 -8.99 17.45 0.47
C THR A 114 -8.40 18.85 0.29
N GLY A 115 -8.95 19.89 0.94
CA GLY A 115 -8.43 21.25 0.87
C GLY A 115 -6.99 21.38 1.39
N LEU A 116 -6.66 20.68 2.47
CA LEU A 116 -5.30 20.64 3.02
C LEU A 116 -4.31 19.95 2.07
N LEU A 117 -4.72 18.83 1.46
CA LEU A 117 -3.88 18.11 0.50
C LEU A 117 -3.68 18.91 -0.80
N VAL A 118 -4.67 19.69 -1.22
CA VAL A 118 -4.55 20.63 -2.36
C VAL A 118 -3.55 21.73 -2.04
N ALA A 119 -3.64 22.35 -0.86
CA ALA A 119 -2.68 23.37 -0.42
C ALA A 119 -1.25 22.82 -0.33
N GLN A 120 -1.08 21.61 0.22
CA GLN A 120 0.21 20.91 0.26
C GLN A 120 0.77 20.68 -1.15
N THR A 121 -0.08 20.21 -2.08
CA THR A 121 0.33 19.95 -3.47
C THR A 121 0.80 21.23 -4.16
N ARG A 122 0.06 22.33 -4.01
CA ARG A 122 0.44 23.64 -4.56
C ARG A 122 1.79 24.11 -4.02
N ALA A 123 2.02 23.98 -2.71
CA ALA A 123 3.31 24.33 -2.11
C ALA A 123 4.47 23.45 -2.65
N VAL A 124 4.21 22.19 -2.99
CA VAL A 124 5.21 21.34 -3.66
C VAL A 124 5.48 21.83 -5.08
N ILE A 125 4.43 22.12 -5.87
CA ILE A 125 4.55 22.67 -7.24
C ILE A 125 5.37 23.96 -7.23
N ASP A 126 5.00 24.92 -6.40
CA ASP A 126 5.68 26.23 -6.27
C ASP A 126 7.18 26.07 -5.92
N ALA A 127 7.53 25.01 -5.18
CA ALA A 127 8.90 24.78 -4.73
C ALA A 127 9.78 24.03 -5.74
N VAL A 128 9.21 23.49 -6.82
CA VAL A 128 9.94 22.73 -7.84
C VAL A 128 9.81 23.32 -9.25
N ALA A 129 8.82 24.19 -9.48
CA ALA A 129 8.72 24.95 -10.72
C ALA A 129 9.96 25.83 -10.91
N ASP A 130 10.45 25.89 -12.14
CA ASP A 130 11.59 26.74 -12.56
C ASP A 130 11.20 27.80 -13.59
N GLY A 131 9.94 27.78 -14.06
CA GLY A 131 9.39 28.77 -14.99
C GLY A 131 9.65 28.47 -16.47
N ASP A 132 10.38 27.41 -16.80
CA ASP A 132 10.72 27.08 -18.19
C ASP A 132 9.56 26.38 -18.92
N ALA A 133 8.78 25.57 -18.19
CA ALA A 133 7.59 24.90 -18.72
C ALA A 133 6.58 24.62 -17.58
N PRO A 134 5.29 24.45 -17.89
CA PRO A 134 4.30 23.98 -16.92
C PRO A 134 4.70 22.65 -16.28
N VAL A 135 4.47 22.51 -14.98
CA VAL A 135 4.79 21.31 -14.19
C VAL A 135 3.76 20.21 -14.47
N ALA A 136 4.21 19.07 -14.98
CA ALA A 136 3.33 17.91 -15.17
C ALA A 136 2.94 17.31 -13.82
N LEU A 137 1.69 16.86 -13.70
CA LEU A 137 1.16 16.26 -12.48
C LEU A 137 0.74 14.82 -12.74
N LEU A 138 1.26 13.88 -11.94
CA LEU A 138 0.93 12.46 -12.03
C LEU A 138 0.46 11.93 -10.68
N GLY A 139 -0.72 11.31 -10.62
CA GLY A 139 -1.32 10.87 -9.36
C GLY A 139 -2.07 9.57 -9.43
N HIS A 140 -2.20 8.89 -8.28
CA HIS A 140 -2.97 7.65 -8.13
C HIS A 140 -4.13 7.77 -7.13
N SER A 141 -5.29 7.22 -7.49
CA SER A 141 -6.46 7.08 -6.61
C SER A 141 -6.88 8.42 -5.98
N MET A 142 -6.89 8.54 -4.64
CA MET A 142 -7.15 9.78 -3.90
C MET A 142 -6.40 11.01 -4.43
N ALA A 143 -5.15 10.84 -4.88
CA ALA A 143 -4.35 11.95 -5.40
C ALA A 143 -4.97 12.58 -6.65
N THR A 144 -5.78 11.85 -7.41
CA THR A 144 -6.28 12.32 -8.70
C THR A 144 -7.21 13.52 -8.57
N ASP A 145 -8.14 13.51 -7.61
CA ASP A 145 -8.98 14.67 -7.30
C ASP A 145 -8.14 15.85 -6.78
N VAL A 146 -7.18 15.57 -5.90
CA VAL A 146 -6.27 16.58 -5.34
C VAL A 146 -5.46 17.28 -6.43
N LEU A 147 -4.89 16.54 -7.37
CA LEU A 147 -4.07 17.11 -8.45
C LEU A 147 -4.91 17.94 -9.43
N VAL A 148 -6.12 17.48 -9.79
CA VAL A 148 -7.04 18.24 -10.64
C VAL A 148 -7.36 19.58 -9.98
N ARG A 149 -7.75 19.58 -8.70
CA ARG A 149 -8.05 20.81 -7.94
C ARG A 149 -6.83 21.70 -7.70
N ALA A 150 -5.65 21.10 -7.49
CA ALA A 150 -4.41 21.86 -7.32
C ALA A 150 -4.03 22.65 -8.58
N ALA A 151 -4.26 22.06 -9.76
CA ALA A 151 -4.04 22.69 -11.06
C ALA A 151 -5.13 23.70 -11.47
N GLN A 152 -6.30 23.71 -10.82
CA GLN A 152 -7.35 24.69 -11.15
C GLN A 152 -6.84 26.11 -10.93
N GLY A 153 -6.99 26.95 -11.97
CA GLY A 153 -6.59 28.36 -11.97
C GLY A 153 -5.07 28.58 -12.10
N ARG A 154 -4.31 27.55 -12.54
CA ARG A 154 -2.87 27.62 -12.72
C ARG A 154 -2.49 27.37 -14.18
N ASP A 155 -1.76 28.31 -14.78
CA ASP A 155 -1.22 28.16 -16.15
C ASP A 155 0.13 27.44 -16.16
N ASP A 156 0.76 27.29 -14.99
CA ASP A 156 2.05 26.64 -14.78
C ASP A 156 1.92 25.18 -14.32
N ALA A 157 0.72 24.59 -14.35
CA ALA A 157 0.46 23.22 -13.91
C ALA A 157 -0.33 22.42 -14.96
N GLY A 158 0.30 21.39 -15.50
CA GLY A 158 -0.19 20.57 -16.62
C GLY A 158 0.97 20.11 -17.50
N PRO A 159 0.85 19.01 -18.26
CA PRO A 159 -0.28 18.07 -18.41
C PRO A 159 -0.55 17.19 -17.18
N LEU A 160 -1.72 16.53 -17.13
CA LEU A 160 -2.12 15.61 -16.05
C LEU A 160 -2.12 14.14 -16.50
N VAL A 161 -1.60 13.26 -15.63
CA VAL A 161 -1.69 11.80 -15.76
C VAL A 161 -2.31 11.21 -14.49
N LEU A 162 -3.55 10.74 -14.58
CA LEU A 162 -4.34 10.30 -13.44
C LEU A 162 -4.60 8.79 -13.50
N ILE A 163 -4.15 8.07 -12.49
CA ILE A 163 -4.20 6.60 -12.41
C ILE A 163 -5.32 6.20 -11.44
N SER A 164 -6.23 5.34 -11.87
CA SER A 164 -7.44 4.93 -11.11
C SER A 164 -8.23 6.16 -10.65
N ALA A 165 -8.53 7.04 -11.60
CA ALA A 165 -9.00 8.38 -11.32
C ALA A 165 -10.45 8.46 -10.85
N PHE A 166 -10.69 9.38 -9.91
CA PHE A 166 -12.02 9.83 -9.51
C PHE A 166 -11.91 11.31 -9.14
N SER A 167 -12.58 12.19 -9.87
CA SER A 167 -12.66 13.61 -9.54
C SER A 167 -13.90 14.22 -10.17
N GLY A 168 -14.69 14.93 -9.36
CA GLY A 168 -15.83 15.72 -9.83
C GLY A 168 -15.43 17.09 -10.40
N ALA A 169 -14.14 17.43 -10.38
CA ALA A 169 -13.61 18.69 -10.88
C ALA A 169 -13.14 18.61 -12.35
N ILE A 170 -13.26 17.44 -12.98
CA ILE A 170 -13.02 17.26 -14.42
C ILE A 170 -14.29 17.64 -15.17
N ASP A 171 -14.16 18.55 -16.13
CA ASP A 171 -15.23 18.97 -17.02
C ASP A 171 -14.80 18.90 -18.50
N ALA A 172 -15.64 19.42 -19.40
CA ALA A 172 -15.40 19.41 -20.83
C ALA A 172 -14.19 20.25 -21.29
N GLN A 173 -13.70 21.17 -20.46
CA GLN A 173 -12.63 22.11 -20.77
C GLN A 173 -11.39 21.90 -19.89
N PHE A 174 -11.57 21.51 -18.62
CA PHE A 174 -10.52 21.38 -17.64
C PHE A 174 -10.38 19.95 -17.08
N PRO A 175 -9.16 19.43 -16.90
CA PRO A 175 -7.85 19.96 -17.34
C PRO A 175 -7.75 20.18 -18.86
N ALA A 176 -6.79 20.91 -19.43
CA ALA A 176 -6.70 20.96 -20.90
C ALA A 176 -6.12 19.66 -21.48
N ASN A 177 -5.06 19.15 -20.86
CA ASN A 177 -4.30 17.99 -21.33
C ASN A 177 -4.30 16.90 -20.24
N LEU A 178 -5.03 15.80 -20.45
CA LEU A 178 -5.25 14.76 -19.43
C LEU A 178 -5.24 13.33 -20.01
N LEU A 179 -4.40 12.50 -19.43
CA LEU A 179 -4.42 11.05 -19.55
C LEU A 179 -5.07 10.42 -18.32
N LEU A 180 -6.04 9.53 -18.52
CA LEU A 180 -6.67 8.75 -17.46
C LEU A 180 -6.30 7.28 -17.66
N ILE A 181 -5.62 6.66 -16.69
CA ILE A 181 -5.19 5.25 -16.74
C ILE A 181 -6.01 4.46 -15.74
N SER A 182 -6.77 3.46 -16.18
CA SER A 182 -7.58 2.60 -15.29
C SER A 182 -7.21 1.12 -15.46
N GLY A 183 -7.17 0.39 -14.36
CA GLY A 183 -7.04 -1.07 -14.38
C GLY A 183 -8.26 -1.74 -15.02
N ALA A 184 -8.04 -2.80 -15.79
CA ALA A 184 -9.09 -3.52 -16.49
C ALA A 184 -10.21 -4.06 -15.57
N TRP A 185 -9.90 -4.29 -14.28
CA TRP A 185 -10.86 -4.78 -13.29
C TRP A 185 -11.53 -3.67 -12.46
N GLU A 186 -11.24 -2.40 -12.76
CA GLU A 186 -11.80 -1.25 -12.05
C GLU A 186 -13.10 -0.73 -12.72
N GLY A 187 -14.11 -1.60 -12.88
CA GLY A 187 -15.31 -1.32 -13.69
C GLY A 187 -15.93 0.07 -13.52
N PRO A 188 -16.18 0.59 -12.30
CA PRO A 188 -16.65 1.96 -12.09
C PRO A 188 -15.64 3.05 -12.51
N LEU A 189 -14.38 2.95 -12.11
CA LEU A 189 -13.34 3.97 -12.38
C LEU A 189 -12.93 3.98 -13.86
N ARG A 190 -12.93 2.82 -14.51
CA ARG A 190 -12.73 2.68 -15.95
C ARG A 190 -13.84 3.37 -16.75
N ARG A 191 -15.10 3.23 -16.33
CA ARG A 191 -16.22 3.96 -16.93
C ARG A 191 -16.08 5.46 -16.71
N ALA A 192 -15.77 5.90 -15.50
CA ALA A 192 -15.54 7.32 -15.20
C ALA A 192 -14.42 7.94 -16.07
N ALA A 193 -13.33 7.20 -16.30
CA ALA A 193 -12.26 7.63 -17.20
C ALA A 193 -12.74 7.79 -18.65
N LEU A 194 -13.53 6.82 -19.15
CA LEU A 194 -14.11 6.89 -20.49
C LEU A 194 -15.14 8.03 -20.61
N ASP A 195 -15.97 8.22 -19.60
CA ASP A 195 -16.96 9.31 -19.56
C ASP A 195 -16.26 10.68 -19.58
N ALA A 196 -15.12 10.82 -18.91
CA ALA A 196 -14.31 12.04 -18.97
C ALA A 196 -13.69 12.30 -20.36
N ALA A 197 -13.33 11.27 -21.13
CA ALA A 197 -12.96 11.43 -22.54
C ALA A 197 -14.17 11.82 -23.40
N ARG A 198 -15.35 11.29 -23.07
CA ARG A 198 -16.61 11.59 -23.77
C ARG A 198 -17.19 12.98 -23.53
N LEU A 199 -16.72 13.67 -22.49
CA LEU A 199 -16.97 15.11 -22.32
C LEU A 199 -16.36 15.94 -23.47
N VAL A 200 -15.32 15.42 -24.14
CA VAL A 200 -14.64 16.07 -25.28
C VAL A 200 -15.19 15.54 -26.61
N ASP A 201 -15.32 14.23 -26.74
CA ASP A 201 -15.91 13.58 -27.93
C ASP A 201 -16.89 12.48 -27.51
N PRO A 202 -18.20 12.63 -27.70
CA PRO A 202 -19.20 11.61 -27.37
C PRO A 202 -18.93 10.23 -28.00
N GLY A 203 -18.21 10.18 -29.13
CA GLY A 203 -17.81 8.97 -29.83
C GLY A 203 -16.58 8.28 -29.27
N ALA A 204 -15.88 8.87 -28.30
CA ALA A 204 -14.61 8.38 -27.77
C ALA A 204 -14.69 6.90 -27.33
N ALA A 205 -13.69 6.13 -27.78
CA ALA A 205 -13.41 4.78 -27.32
C ALA A 205 -12.28 4.75 -26.29
N GLU A 206 -12.11 3.60 -25.63
CA GLU A 206 -10.95 3.35 -24.78
C GLU A 206 -9.67 3.29 -25.62
N ASP A 207 -8.55 3.71 -25.02
CA ASP A 207 -7.22 3.81 -25.63
C ASP A 207 -7.10 4.80 -26.80
N GLU A 208 -8.18 5.50 -27.14
CA GLU A 208 -8.23 6.53 -28.18
C GLU A 208 -7.88 7.92 -27.61
N THR A 209 -7.11 8.71 -28.40
CA THR A 209 -6.89 10.13 -28.07
C THR A 209 -7.90 10.97 -28.80
N VAL A 210 -8.71 11.68 -28.03
CA VAL A 210 -9.70 12.62 -28.56
C VAL A 210 -9.26 14.05 -28.28
N THR A 211 -9.64 14.94 -29.19
CA THR A 211 -9.16 16.31 -29.19
C THR A 211 -10.26 17.25 -29.66
N ALA A 212 -10.47 18.35 -28.93
CA ALA A 212 -11.40 19.40 -29.31
C ALA A 212 -10.78 20.80 -29.10
N GLN A 213 -11.33 21.79 -29.79
CA GLN A 213 -11.02 23.20 -29.50
C GLN A 213 -11.80 23.63 -28.25
N ALA A 214 -11.14 24.30 -27.31
CA ALA A 214 -11.81 24.85 -26.14
C ALA A 214 -12.82 25.92 -26.58
N THR A 215 -14.08 25.76 -26.20
CA THR A 215 -15.12 26.74 -26.51
C THR A 215 -15.10 27.85 -25.46
N THR A 216 -14.75 29.07 -25.85
CA THR A 216 -14.80 30.29 -25.00
C THR A 216 -16.23 30.78 -24.75
N GLN A 217 -17.25 29.92 -24.82
CA GLN A 217 -18.62 30.28 -24.48
C GLN A 217 -18.89 29.96 -23.00
N GLY A 218 -18.57 30.92 -22.12
CA GLY A 218 -19.00 30.92 -20.71
C GLY A 218 -17.94 31.30 -19.68
N ALA A 219 -16.65 31.34 -20.04
CA ALA A 219 -15.59 31.83 -19.16
C ALA A 219 -15.35 33.32 -19.39
N VAL A 220 -15.45 34.14 -18.33
CA VAL A 220 -15.00 35.53 -18.35
C VAL A 220 -13.48 35.51 -18.47
N ALA A 221 -12.96 35.83 -19.65
CA ALA A 221 -11.52 35.89 -19.89
C ALA A 221 -10.87 37.01 -19.04
N PRO A 222 -9.73 36.77 -18.37
CA PRO A 222 -8.91 37.84 -17.82
C PRO A 222 -8.42 38.77 -18.94
N PRO A 223 -8.33 40.09 -18.71
CA PRO A 223 -7.95 41.05 -19.74
C PRO A 223 -6.43 41.06 -19.94
N SER A 224 -5.82 40.01 -20.51
CA SER A 224 -4.43 40.07 -21.00
C SER A 224 -3.95 38.95 -21.94
N THR A 225 -4.80 38.13 -22.54
CA THR A 225 -4.33 37.10 -23.50
C THR A 225 -4.55 37.52 -24.95
N SER A 226 -3.49 37.42 -25.76
CA SER A 226 -3.51 37.62 -27.21
C SER A 226 -4.59 36.75 -27.88
N PRO A 227 -5.26 37.20 -28.96
CA PRO A 227 -6.45 36.52 -29.51
C PRO A 227 -6.21 35.17 -30.24
N ASP A 228 -4.96 34.71 -30.39
CA ASP A 228 -4.60 33.68 -31.39
C ASP A 228 -4.21 32.29 -30.85
N THR A 229 -4.36 32.01 -29.55
CA THR A 229 -4.19 30.63 -29.03
C THR A 229 -5.54 30.06 -28.63
N THR A 230 -6.22 29.38 -29.56
CA THR A 230 -7.33 28.49 -29.18
C THR A 230 -6.75 27.34 -28.35
N ALA A 231 -7.06 27.32 -27.05
CA ALA A 231 -6.63 26.24 -26.18
C ALA A 231 -7.24 24.92 -26.67
N GLN A 232 -6.42 23.88 -26.82
CA GLN A 232 -6.87 22.58 -27.26
C GLN A 232 -7.09 21.68 -26.05
N VAL A 233 -8.23 21.01 -25.99
CA VAL A 233 -8.52 20.00 -24.96
C VAL A 233 -8.20 18.63 -25.53
N ILE A 234 -7.28 17.90 -24.89
CA ILE A 234 -6.81 16.58 -25.30
C ILE A 234 -7.06 15.58 -24.17
N ARG A 235 -7.64 14.43 -24.51
CA ARG A 235 -7.99 13.35 -23.57
C ARG A 235 -7.67 11.97 -24.11
N ARG A 236 -7.30 11.07 -23.21
CA ARG A 236 -7.29 9.62 -23.47
C ARG A 236 -7.72 8.86 -22.22
N ALA A 237 -8.60 7.88 -22.38
CA ALA A 237 -8.94 6.89 -21.37
C ALA A 237 -8.20 5.57 -21.64
N GLN A 238 -7.02 5.40 -21.06
CA GLN A 238 -6.14 4.24 -21.23
C GLN A 238 -6.53 3.10 -20.28
N VAL A 239 -6.65 1.88 -20.81
CA VAL A 239 -6.91 0.67 -20.02
C VAL A 239 -5.64 -0.14 -19.81
N ALA A 240 -5.34 -0.47 -18.55
CA ALA A 240 -4.24 -1.34 -18.16
C ALA A 240 -4.72 -2.80 -18.00
N PRO A 241 -4.27 -3.74 -18.85
CA PRO A 241 -4.76 -5.11 -18.84
C PRO A 241 -4.33 -5.86 -17.56
N TRP A 242 -5.16 -6.80 -17.09
CA TRP A 242 -4.87 -7.69 -15.95
C TRP A 242 -4.53 -7.00 -14.63
N THR A 243 -5.08 -5.81 -14.40
CA THR A 243 -4.78 -5.03 -13.19
C THR A 243 -6.04 -4.61 -12.44
N GLU A 244 -5.94 -4.68 -11.12
CA GLU A 244 -6.81 -3.99 -10.18
C GLU A 244 -6.16 -2.68 -9.68
N HIS A 245 -6.83 -2.03 -8.74
CA HIS A 245 -6.53 -0.72 -8.17
C HIS A 245 -5.08 -0.48 -7.71
N VAL A 246 -4.40 -1.50 -7.18
CA VAL A 246 -3.00 -1.39 -6.77
C VAL A 246 -2.04 -1.86 -7.87
N ALA A 247 -2.35 -2.99 -8.52
CA ALA A 247 -1.54 -3.58 -9.58
C ALA A 247 -1.38 -2.69 -10.81
N VAL A 248 -2.30 -1.74 -11.06
CA VAL A 248 -2.19 -0.72 -12.13
C VAL A 248 -0.91 0.11 -12.00
N LEU A 249 -0.40 0.31 -10.78
CA LEU A 249 0.89 0.97 -10.52
C LEU A 249 2.08 0.22 -11.14
N HIS A 250 1.89 -1.08 -11.42
CA HIS A 250 2.85 -1.97 -12.02
C HIS A 250 2.57 -2.31 -13.50
N SER A 251 1.54 -1.71 -14.09
CA SER A 251 1.21 -1.89 -15.50
C SER A 251 2.29 -1.30 -16.40
N ARG A 252 2.88 -2.14 -17.26
CA ARG A 252 3.81 -1.66 -18.29
C ARG A 252 3.09 -0.78 -19.31
N VAL A 253 1.87 -1.16 -19.70
CA VAL A 253 1.03 -0.38 -20.63
C VAL A 253 0.74 1.00 -20.06
N GLY A 254 0.35 1.09 -18.78
CA GLY A 254 0.06 2.37 -18.12
C GLY A 254 1.31 3.25 -18.01
N ARG A 255 2.46 2.68 -17.62
CA ARG A 255 3.73 3.41 -17.50
C ARG A 255 4.26 3.90 -18.85
N THR A 256 4.14 3.08 -19.90
CA THR A 256 4.46 3.49 -21.28
C THR A 256 3.55 4.63 -21.71
N ALA A 257 2.23 4.49 -21.55
CA ALA A 257 1.28 5.54 -21.92
C ALA A 257 1.55 6.87 -21.18
N ALA A 258 1.93 6.81 -19.90
CA ALA A 258 2.30 8.00 -19.14
C ALA A 258 3.57 8.68 -19.68
N LEU A 259 4.61 7.91 -20.00
CA LEU A 259 5.83 8.45 -20.61
C LEU A 259 5.53 9.07 -21.98
N ASP A 260 4.84 8.33 -22.86
CA ASP A 260 4.50 8.78 -24.21
C ASP A 260 3.63 10.05 -24.18
N TRP A 261 2.72 10.15 -23.21
CA TRP A 261 1.85 11.30 -23.05
C TRP A 261 2.60 12.55 -22.61
N LEU A 262 3.50 12.42 -21.64
CA LEU A 262 4.35 13.53 -21.21
C LEU A 262 5.33 13.94 -22.31
N ASP A 263 5.93 12.98 -23.01
CA ASP A 263 6.81 13.24 -24.14
C ASP A 263 6.08 14.04 -25.23
N ALA A 264 4.88 13.61 -25.62
CA ALA A 264 4.06 14.34 -26.59
C ALA A 264 3.71 15.77 -26.12
N ALA A 265 3.35 15.94 -24.85
CA ALA A 265 2.99 17.24 -24.29
C ALA A 265 4.16 18.23 -24.25
N TYR A 266 5.39 17.75 -24.06
CA TYR A 266 6.61 18.57 -24.05
C TYR A 266 7.37 18.59 -25.37
N GLY A 267 6.82 17.99 -26.45
CA GLY A 267 7.49 17.92 -27.75
C GLY A 267 8.79 17.10 -27.73
N ARG A 268 8.86 16.09 -26.86
CA ARG A 268 10.01 15.21 -26.65
C ARG A 268 9.74 13.83 -27.21
N THR A 269 10.82 13.06 -27.33
CA THR A 269 10.77 11.62 -27.57
C THR A 269 11.85 10.93 -26.74
N SER A 270 11.46 9.86 -26.05
CA SER A 270 12.34 9.12 -25.16
C SER A 270 12.25 7.62 -25.46
N ASP A 271 13.39 6.94 -25.48
CA ASP A 271 13.46 5.48 -25.57
C ASP A 271 13.96 4.91 -24.24
N VAL A 272 13.01 4.60 -23.35
CA VAL A 272 13.30 4.07 -22.00
C VAL A 272 12.61 2.72 -21.80
N PRO A 273 13.35 1.67 -21.41
CA PRO A 273 12.75 0.36 -21.19
C PRO A 273 11.90 0.33 -19.92
N ILE A 274 10.59 0.07 -20.06
CA ILE A 274 9.68 -0.14 -18.92
C ILE A 274 9.86 -1.55 -18.34
N ARG A 275 10.69 -1.64 -17.29
CA ARG A 275 11.03 -2.90 -16.62
C ARG A 275 9.86 -3.46 -15.79
N PRO A 276 9.76 -4.80 -15.64
CA PRO A 276 8.68 -5.47 -14.88
C PRO A 276 8.91 -5.40 -13.36
N THR A 277 8.99 -4.19 -12.80
CA THR A 277 9.39 -3.99 -11.39
C THR A 277 8.39 -4.57 -10.37
N GLY A 278 7.11 -4.70 -10.71
CA GLY A 278 6.12 -5.36 -9.84
C GLY A 278 6.40 -6.84 -9.62
N TRP A 279 6.68 -7.59 -10.69
CA TRP A 279 7.04 -9.00 -10.59
C TRP A 279 8.37 -9.20 -9.87
N ALA A 280 9.33 -8.31 -10.11
CA ALA A 280 10.61 -8.34 -9.39
C ALA A 280 10.43 -8.05 -7.89
N LEU A 281 9.58 -7.09 -7.50
CA LEU A 281 9.24 -6.86 -6.09
C LEU A 281 8.68 -8.14 -5.45
N LEU A 282 7.68 -8.76 -6.09
CA LEU A 282 7.11 -10.03 -5.61
C LEU A 282 8.16 -11.14 -5.52
N GLY A 283 9.09 -11.21 -6.49
CA GLY A 283 10.20 -12.17 -6.49
C GLY A 283 11.15 -11.98 -5.31
N VAL A 284 11.56 -10.75 -5.00
CA VAL A 284 12.38 -10.46 -3.81
C VAL A 284 11.65 -10.86 -2.53
N LEU A 285 10.40 -10.43 -2.37
CA LEU A 285 9.61 -10.70 -1.17
C LEU A 285 9.35 -12.21 -0.98
N ALA A 286 8.96 -12.91 -2.05
CA ALA A 286 8.75 -14.35 -2.03
C ALA A 286 10.06 -15.12 -1.77
N GLY A 287 11.17 -14.66 -2.34
CA GLY A 287 12.49 -15.24 -2.10
C GLY A 287 12.96 -15.06 -0.65
N ILE A 288 12.72 -13.90 -0.03
CA ILE A 288 13.01 -13.67 1.41
C ILE A 288 12.19 -14.62 2.28
N VAL A 289 10.89 -14.77 1.99
CA VAL A 289 10.02 -15.72 2.69
C VAL A 289 10.51 -17.16 2.51
N GLY A 290 10.83 -17.56 1.27
CA GLY A 290 11.35 -18.89 0.94
C GLY A 290 12.65 -19.21 1.68
N LEU A 291 13.58 -18.25 1.71
CA LEU A 291 14.84 -18.36 2.45
C LEU A 291 14.57 -18.48 3.96
N GLY A 292 13.68 -17.65 4.51
CA GLY A 292 13.30 -17.74 5.92
C GLY A 292 12.69 -19.08 6.29
N VAL A 293 11.81 -19.62 5.44
CA VAL A 293 11.25 -20.96 5.60
C VAL A 293 12.37 -22.01 5.58
N ALA A 294 13.33 -21.93 4.66
CA ALA A 294 14.43 -22.88 4.59
C ALA A 294 15.33 -22.83 5.85
N LEU A 295 15.67 -21.62 6.31
CA LEU A 295 16.45 -21.42 7.54
C LEU A 295 15.75 -22.00 8.78
N LEU A 296 14.44 -21.81 8.89
CA LEU A 296 13.65 -22.36 10.00
C LEU A 296 13.60 -23.90 10.00
N HIS A 297 13.63 -24.54 8.82
CA HIS A 297 13.72 -26.01 8.72
C HIS A 297 15.09 -26.57 9.09
N CYS A 298 16.14 -25.75 9.08
CA CYS A 298 17.48 -26.13 9.52
C CYS A 298 17.65 -26.05 11.04
N LEU A 299 16.69 -25.44 11.77
CA LEU A 299 16.76 -25.39 13.23
C LEU A 299 16.59 -26.80 13.82
N PRO A 300 17.36 -27.15 14.87
CA PRO A 300 17.17 -28.41 15.58
C PRO A 300 15.74 -28.51 16.08
N MET A 301 15.03 -29.59 15.72
CA MET A 301 13.68 -29.82 16.23
C MET A 301 13.75 -29.97 17.74
N ARG A 302 12.92 -29.19 18.45
CA ARG A 302 12.69 -29.40 19.88
C ARG A 302 11.64 -30.48 20.11
N ASP A 303 11.55 -30.93 21.36
CA ASP A 303 10.48 -31.82 21.81
C ASP A 303 9.12 -31.30 21.34
N ALA A 304 8.33 -32.21 20.77
CA ALA A 304 7.07 -31.86 20.14
C ALA A 304 6.13 -31.25 21.19
N THR A 305 5.88 -29.94 21.09
CA THR A 305 4.79 -29.32 21.84
C THR A 305 3.48 -29.96 21.37
N PRO A 306 2.64 -30.48 22.27
CA PRO A 306 1.45 -31.21 21.85
C PRO A 306 0.42 -30.25 21.23
N ARG A 307 -0.16 -30.66 20.10
CA ARG A 307 -1.26 -29.91 19.45
C ARG A 307 -2.46 -29.83 20.38
N LEU A 308 -3.09 -28.66 20.50
CA LEU A 308 -4.32 -28.50 21.28
C LEU A 308 -5.47 -29.32 20.65
N PRO A 309 -6.01 -30.34 21.37
CA PRO A 309 -7.16 -31.10 20.90
C PRO A 309 -8.41 -30.24 21.02
N LEU A 310 -8.87 -29.73 19.87
CA LEU A 310 -10.15 -29.05 19.76
C LEU A 310 -11.20 -30.04 19.25
N SER A 311 -12.11 -30.45 20.14
CA SER A 311 -13.38 -31.04 19.71
C SER A 311 -14.19 -30.01 18.92
N ARG A 312 -15.24 -30.45 18.22
CA ARG A 312 -16.15 -29.53 17.48
C ARG A 312 -16.70 -28.43 18.39
N ALA A 313 -17.08 -28.78 19.63
CA ALA A 313 -17.56 -27.83 20.63
C ALA A 313 -16.49 -26.81 21.06
N ARG A 314 -15.26 -27.26 21.33
CA ARG A 314 -14.16 -26.36 21.69
C ARG A 314 -13.75 -25.44 20.54
N LEU A 315 -13.77 -25.94 19.31
CA LEU A 315 -13.54 -25.13 18.11
C LEU A 315 -14.65 -24.07 17.95
N ALA A 316 -15.91 -24.46 18.13
CA ALA A 316 -17.03 -23.52 18.09
C ALA A 316 -16.91 -22.45 19.18
N LEU A 317 -16.51 -22.83 20.41
CA LEU A 317 -16.35 -21.89 21.52
C LEU A 317 -15.22 -20.88 21.26
N VAL A 318 -14.03 -21.37 20.87
CA VAL A 318 -12.85 -20.50 20.69
C VAL A 318 -12.91 -19.63 19.45
N THR A 319 -13.77 -19.97 18.49
CA THR A 319 -14.05 -19.12 17.33
C THR A 319 -15.24 -18.19 17.59
N GLY A 320 -16.36 -18.73 18.10
CA GLY A 320 -17.63 -18.02 18.18
C GLY A 320 -17.73 -17.02 19.34
N VAL A 321 -17.20 -17.34 20.52
CA VAL A 321 -17.22 -16.42 21.67
C VAL A 321 -16.44 -15.14 21.39
N PRO A 322 -15.14 -15.18 21.01
CA PRO A 322 -14.41 -13.95 20.72
C PRO A 322 -14.96 -13.20 19.50
N LEU A 323 -15.50 -13.93 18.50
CA LEU A 323 -16.15 -13.32 17.33
C LEU A 323 -17.29 -12.36 17.72
N LEU A 324 -18.07 -12.70 18.75
CA LEU A 324 -19.16 -11.86 19.25
C LEU A 324 -18.69 -10.86 20.31
N VAL A 325 -17.87 -11.30 21.27
CA VAL A 325 -17.46 -10.47 22.41
C VAL A 325 -16.58 -9.30 21.97
N ALA A 326 -15.64 -9.51 21.04
CA ALA A 326 -14.74 -8.45 20.61
C ALA A 326 -15.48 -7.23 20.03
N PRO A 327 -16.37 -7.35 19.03
CA PRO A 327 -17.09 -6.19 18.49
C PRO A 327 -18.10 -5.61 19.48
N LEU A 328 -18.82 -6.44 20.25
CA LEU A 328 -19.82 -5.95 21.22
C LEU A 328 -19.20 -5.14 22.37
N VAL A 329 -17.94 -5.39 22.71
CA VAL A 329 -17.23 -4.66 23.76
C VAL A 329 -16.37 -3.54 23.18
N ALA A 330 -15.70 -3.74 22.04
CA ALA A 330 -14.81 -2.74 21.47
C ALA A 330 -15.56 -1.55 20.86
N VAL A 331 -16.71 -1.77 20.21
CA VAL A 331 -17.46 -0.69 19.53
C VAL A 331 -17.95 0.37 20.52
N PRO A 332 -18.55 0.03 21.68
CA PRO A 332 -19.02 1.05 22.63
C PRO A 332 -17.93 1.78 23.41
N LEU A 333 -16.70 1.24 23.47
CA LEU A 333 -15.62 1.82 24.28
C LEU A 333 -14.88 2.96 23.59
N ASP A 334 -14.93 3.01 22.25
CA ASP A 334 -14.23 3.94 21.34
C ASP A 334 -13.16 4.84 22.00
N PRO A 335 -11.95 4.32 22.26
CA PRO A 335 -11.00 5.02 23.12
C PRO A 335 -10.42 6.30 22.48
N SER A 336 -10.40 6.41 21.15
CA SER A 336 -9.96 7.61 20.41
C SER A 336 -8.65 8.25 20.94
N VAL A 337 -7.62 7.43 21.20
CA VAL A 337 -6.32 7.83 21.76
C VAL A 337 -5.21 7.88 20.71
N LEU A 338 -5.19 6.94 19.76
CA LEU A 338 -4.18 6.82 18.73
C LEU A 338 -4.51 7.76 17.55
N PRO A 339 -3.55 8.60 17.10
CA PRO A 339 -3.74 9.49 15.97
C PRO A 339 -3.57 8.73 14.64
N VAL A 340 -4.18 7.55 14.52
CA VAL A 340 -4.12 6.69 13.33
C VAL A 340 -5.52 6.16 13.08
N LEU A 341 -5.98 6.33 11.85
CA LEU A 341 -7.32 5.94 11.46
C LEU A 341 -7.61 4.48 11.80
N VAL A 342 -8.62 4.25 12.65
CA VAL A 342 -9.09 2.95 13.15
C VAL A 342 -8.07 2.12 13.96
N ALA A 343 -6.88 2.64 14.25
CA ALA A 343 -5.86 1.88 14.97
C ALA A 343 -6.28 1.53 16.41
N ASP A 344 -6.94 2.46 17.09
CA ASP A 344 -7.50 2.28 18.43
C ASP A 344 -8.46 1.12 18.50
N TYR A 345 -9.48 1.19 17.63
CA TYR A 345 -10.49 0.15 17.53
C TYR A 345 -9.85 -1.20 17.22
N LEU A 346 -8.95 -1.25 16.24
CA LEU A 346 -8.31 -2.49 15.82
C LEU A 346 -7.42 -3.07 16.94
N ALA A 347 -6.67 -2.24 17.67
CA ALA A 347 -5.86 -2.66 18.81
C ALA A 347 -6.74 -3.27 19.91
N LEU A 348 -7.80 -2.58 20.30
CA LEU A 348 -8.73 -3.03 21.32
C LEU A 348 -9.47 -4.30 20.91
N HIS A 349 -9.96 -4.36 19.67
CA HIS A 349 -10.63 -5.54 19.12
C HIS A 349 -9.70 -6.76 19.15
N LEU A 350 -8.45 -6.61 18.69
CA LEU A 350 -7.44 -7.67 18.73
C LEU A 350 -7.11 -8.08 20.17
N ALA A 351 -6.99 -7.12 21.10
CA ALA A 351 -6.73 -7.38 22.50
C ALA A 351 -7.84 -8.24 23.12
N ILE A 352 -9.11 -7.86 22.93
CA ILE A 352 -10.27 -8.58 23.46
C ILE A 352 -10.38 -9.95 22.80
N PHE A 353 -10.30 -10.01 21.46
CA PHE A 353 -10.39 -11.25 20.71
C PHE A 353 -9.31 -12.26 21.16
N GLY A 354 -8.06 -11.81 21.25
CA GLY A 354 -6.93 -12.62 21.71
C GLY A 354 -7.03 -13.01 23.19
N ALA A 355 -7.39 -12.08 24.07
CA ALA A 355 -7.50 -12.33 25.50
C ALA A 355 -8.58 -13.36 25.82
N VAL A 356 -9.75 -13.29 25.16
CA VAL A 356 -10.82 -14.29 25.31
C VAL A 356 -10.33 -15.67 24.86
N GLN A 357 -9.62 -15.76 23.73
CA GLN A 357 -9.05 -17.04 23.28
C GLN A 357 -8.00 -17.58 24.24
N LEU A 358 -7.09 -16.74 24.74
CA LEU A 358 -6.08 -17.13 25.72
C LEU A 358 -6.72 -17.57 27.05
N ALA A 359 -7.77 -16.89 27.50
CA ALA A 359 -8.52 -17.27 28.69
C ALA A 359 -9.16 -18.66 28.54
N LEU A 360 -9.74 -18.97 27.38
CA LEU A 360 -10.29 -20.31 27.09
C LEU A 360 -9.19 -21.38 27.06
N ILE A 361 -8.04 -21.09 26.46
CA ILE A 361 -6.88 -22.00 26.44
C ILE A 361 -6.37 -22.26 27.86
N ALA A 362 -6.26 -21.20 28.68
CA ALA A 362 -5.84 -21.27 30.07
C ALA A 362 -6.85 -22.03 30.93
N TRP A 363 -8.16 -21.81 30.72
CA TRP A 363 -9.23 -22.55 31.35
C TRP A 363 -9.10 -24.07 31.11
N TRP A 364 -8.73 -24.47 29.90
CA TRP A 364 -8.47 -25.87 29.57
C TRP A 364 -7.13 -26.41 30.08
N ARG A 365 -6.34 -25.58 30.78
CA ARG A 365 -5.02 -25.91 31.37
C ARG A 365 -4.07 -26.56 30.37
N TRP A 366 -4.08 -26.10 29.11
CA TRP A 366 -3.27 -26.71 28.06
C TRP A 366 -1.82 -26.21 28.10
N PRO A 367 -0.81 -27.10 28.06
CA PRO A 367 0.59 -26.69 28.02
C PRO A 367 0.93 -26.03 26.68
N VAL A 368 1.41 -24.79 26.71
CA VAL A 368 1.77 -24.00 25.51
C VAL A 368 3.27 -24.05 25.17
N GLY A 369 4.09 -24.70 26.00
CA GLY A 369 5.53 -24.85 25.80
C GLY A 369 6.34 -23.62 26.27
N ARG A 370 7.59 -23.52 25.79
CA ARG A 370 8.51 -22.40 26.08
C ARG A 370 8.82 -21.64 24.80
N VAL A 371 9.21 -20.37 24.95
CA VAL A 371 9.67 -19.54 23.82
C VAL A 371 11.03 -20.05 23.35
N ASP A 372 11.16 -20.31 22.05
CA ASP A 372 12.44 -20.55 21.41
C ASP A 372 13.05 -19.24 20.91
N GLY A 373 14.13 -18.79 21.57
CA GLY A 373 14.81 -17.56 21.20
C GLY A 373 15.46 -17.59 19.82
N ARG A 374 15.86 -18.75 19.30
CA ARG A 374 16.47 -18.88 17.96
C ARG A 374 15.42 -18.71 16.87
N ALA A 375 14.29 -19.41 17.01
CA ALA A 375 13.17 -19.27 16.09
C ALA A 375 12.59 -17.85 16.10
N LEU A 376 12.48 -17.24 17.29
CA LEU A 376 12.07 -15.84 17.44
C LEU A 376 13.04 -14.90 16.71
N LEU A 377 14.35 -15.05 16.93
CA LEU A 377 15.37 -14.23 16.28
C LEU A 377 15.33 -14.37 14.75
N VAL A 378 15.26 -15.60 14.22
CA VAL A 378 15.17 -15.84 12.77
C VAL A 378 13.91 -15.20 12.18
N LEU A 379 12.75 -15.34 12.83
CA LEU A 379 11.51 -14.73 12.37
C LEU A 379 11.60 -13.20 12.33
N LEU A 380 12.11 -12.58 13.39
CA LEU A 380 12.28 -11.13 13.45
C LEU A 380 13.29 -10.64 12.41
N ALA A 381 14.41 -11.34 12.23
CA ALA A 381 15.42 -11.00 11.23
C ALA A 381 14.87 -11.10 9.80
N VAL A 382 14.21 -12.20 9.45
CA VAL A 382 13.57 -12.37 8.12
C VAL A 382 12.49 -11.32 7.90
N SER A 383 11.69 -11.02 8.92
CA SER A 383 10.64 -9.99 8.82
C SER A 383 11.21 -8.58 8.66
N ALA A 384 12.33 -8.28 9.32
CA ALA A 384 13.04 -7.01 9.15
C ALA A 384 13.63 -6.88 7.73
N VAL A 385 14.23 -7.95 7.18
CA VAL A 385 14.74 -7.96 5.80
C VAL A 385 13.59 -7.83 4.79
N PHE A 386 12.47 -8.52 5.03
CA PHE A 386 11.24 -8.37 4.24
C PHE A 386 10.77 -6.91 4.27
N GLY A 387 10.68 -6.32 5.46
CA GLY A 387 10.27 -4.93 5.66
C GLY A 387 11.19 -3.94 4.96
N ALA A 388 12.51 -4.12 5.04
CA ALA A 388 13.48 -3.28 4.33
C ALA A 388 13.36 -3.41 2.80
N GLY A 389 13.10 -4.62 2.29
CA GLY A 389 12.83 -4.86 0.88
C GLY A 389 11.56 -4.16 0.40
N LEU A 390 10.48 -4.28 1.18
CA LEU A 390 9.20 -3.60 0.90
C LEU A 390 9.36 -2.08 0.95
N ASP A 391 10.02 -1.56 2.00
CA ASP A 391 10.28 -0.13 2.20
C ASP A 391 11.05 0.51 1.04
N ARG A 392 12.04 -0.22 0.50
CA ARG A 392 12.91 0.28 -0.56
C ARG A 392 12.23 0.30 -1.94
N TYR A 393 11.43 -0.73 -2.25
CA TYR A 393 10.98 -0.99 -3.63
C TYR A 393 9.46 -0.92 -3.84
N GLY A 394 8.66 -0.97 -2.78
CA GLY A 394 7.21 -1.13 -2.88
C GLY A 394 6.42 -0.07 -2.14
N ALA A 395 6.49 -0.06 -0.81
CA ALA A 395 5.67 0.80 0.03
C ALA A 395 6.41 1.13 1.32
N ASN A 396 6.16 2.30 1.92
CA ASN A 396 6.73 2.67 3.22
C ASN A 396 6.48 1.56 4.25
N PHE A 397 7.56 1.07 4.84
CA PHE A 397 7.49 0.05 5.88
C PHE A 397 8.46 0.36 7.04
N TRP A 398 8.91 1.61 7.11
CA TRP A 398 9.77 2.12 8.17
C TRP A 398 9.05 3.23 8.95
N PRO A 399 9.10 3.21 10.29
CA PRO A 399 8.43 4.22 11.11
C PRO A 399 9.16 5.56 11.05
N THR A 400 8.38 6.64 11.09
CA THR A 400 8.86 7.95 11.54
C THR A 400 9.08 7.93 13.06
N PRO A 401 9.87 8.86 13.64
CA PRO A 401 10.14 8.87 15.08
C PRO A 401 8.88 8.83 15.96
N GLY A 402 7.80 9.50 15.55
CA GLY A 402 6.52 9.52 16.26
C GLY A 402 5.72 8.21 16.21
N ARG A 403 6.07 7.25 15.34
CA ARG A 403 5.30 5.99 15.21
C ARG A 403 5.71 4.90 16.21
N GLY A 404 6.81 5.07 16.94
CA GLY A 404 7.30 4.06 17.90
C GLY A 404 6.30 3.74 19.01
N TRP A 405 5.67 4.75 19.60
CA TRP A 405 4.69 4.56 20.67
C TRP A 405 3.37 3.98 20.14
N ILE A 406 2.97 4.34 18.91
CA ILE A 406 1.80 3.78 18.22
C ILE A 406 1.98 2.28 18.02
N ILE A 407 3.16 1.87 17.54
CA ILE A 407 3.50 0.45 17.37
C ILE A 407 3.48 -0.27 18.73
N ALA A 408 4.00 0.35 19.79
CA ALA A 408 3.96 -0.21 21.13
C ALA A 408 2.52 -0.40 21.65
N ALA A 409 1.65 0.58 21.43
CA ALA A 409 0.23 0.50 21.79
C ALA A 409 -0.50 -0.60 20.99
N LEU A 410 -0.28 -0.67 19.67
CA LEU A 410 -0.83 -1.73 18.82
C LEU A 410 -0.35 -3.13 19.27
N ALA A 411 0.90 -3.24 19.76
CA ALA A 411 1.43 -4.49 20.27
C ALA A 411 0.63 -5.05 21.45
N LEU A 412 0.00 -4.20 22.27
CA LEU A 412 -0.88 -4.63 23.36
C LEU A 412 -2.08 -5.45 22.86
N GLY A 413 -2.56 -5.17 21.64
CA GLY A 413 -3.63 -5.92 20.99
C GLY A 413 -3.13 -7.06 20.11
N THR A 414 -2.11 -6.82 19.29
CA THR A 414 -1.65 -7.82 18.31
C THR A 414 -0.93 -9.00 18.97
N LEU A 415 -0.20 -8.78 20.08
CA LEU A 415 0.50 -9.86 20.80
C LEU A 415 -0.46 -10.93 21.34
N PRO A 416 -1.49 -10.60 22.15
CA PRO A 416 -2.41 -11.62 22.63
C PRO A 416 -3.16 -12.31 21.49
N ALA A 417 -3.56 -11.58 20.45
CA ALA A 417 -4.22 -12.15 19.28
C ALA A 417 -3.33 -13.16 18.53
N MET A 418 -2.06 -12.80 18.26
CA MET A 418 -1.15 -13.66 17.51
C MET A 418 -0.61 -14.82 18.36
N LEU A 419 -0.46 -14.64 19.68
CA LEU A 419 -0.19 -15.74 20.60
C LEU A 419 -1.33 -16.76 20.59
N ALA A 420 -2.58 -16.29 20.66
CA ALA A 420 -3.76 -17.15 20.54
C ALA A 420 -3.80 -17.89 19.19
N ASP A 421 -3.67 -17.18 18.06
CA ASP A 421 -3.63 -17.79 16.72
C ASP A 421 -2.51 -18.84 16.61
N ALA A 422 -1.31 -18.55 17.12
CA ALA A 422 -0.18 -19.46 17.03
C ALA A 422 -0.41 -20.75 17.82
N VAL A 423 -0.99 -20.67 19.02
CA VAL A 423 -1.33 -21.85 19.84
C VAL A 423 -2.48 -22.64 19.20
N LEU A 424 -3.55 -21.97 18.78
CA LEU A 424 -4.74 -22.61 18.20
C LEU A 424 -4.47 -23.24 16.84
N THR A 425 -3.51 -22.71 16.08
CA THR A 425 -3.15 -23.20 14.76
C THR A 425 -1.90 -24.11 14.77
N HIS A 426 -1.27 -24.34 15.93
CA HIS A 426 -0.15 -25.27 16.04
C HIS A 426 -0.54 -26.69 15.63
N GLY A 427 0.14 -27.24 14.62
CA GLY A 427 -0.17 -28.57 14.06
C GLY A 427 -1.57 -28.71 13.45
N ALA A 428 -2.30 -27.60 13.24
CA ALA A 428 -3.66 -27.61 12.71
C ALA A 428 -3.72 -27.81 11.19
N SER A 429 -4.79 -28.46 10.72
CA SER A 429 -5.14 -28.59 9.31
C SER A 429 -5.46 -27.23 8.67
N VAL A 430 -5.42 -27.16 7.34
CA VAL A 430 -5.75 -25.93 6.59
C VAL A 430 -7.17 -25.47 6.91
N TRP A 431 -8.16 -26.38 6.95
CA TRP A 431 -9.54 -26.05 7.29
C TRP A 431 -9.70 -25.43 8.67
N ARG A 432 -9.01 -25.96 9.69
CA ARG A 432 -9.07 -25.39 11.05
C ARG A 432 -8.48 -23.97 11.08
N ARG A 433 -7.44 -23.69 10.30
CA ARG A 433 -6.87 -22.34 10.17
C ARG A 433 -7.86 -21.38 9.51
N ILE A 434 -8.52 -21.82 8.44
CA ILE A 434 -9.55 -21.04 7.74
C ILE A 434 -10.70 -20.71 8.70
N VAL A 435 -11.18 -21.68 9.48
CA VAL A 435 -12.26 -21.42 10.46
C VAL A 435 -11.83 -20.43 11.54
N LEU A 436 -10.65 -20.60 12.13
CA LEU A 436 -10.17 -19.72 13.21
C LEU A 436 -9.96 -18.28 12.72
N ARG A 437 -9.27 -18.11 11.57
CA ARG A 437 -8.96 -16.78 11.02
C ARG A 437 -10.16 -16.15 10.31
N GLY A 438 -11.03 -16.97 9.72
CA GLY A 438 -12.32 -16.55 9.18
C GLY A 438 -13.23 -16.00 10.28
N GLY A 439 -13.23 -16.63 11.47
CA GLY A 439 -13.96 -16.09 12.62
C GLY A 439 -13.51 -14.69 13.03
N PHE A 440 -12.19 -14.43 12.99
CA PHE A 440 -11.65 -13.08 13.21
C PHE A 440 -12.10 -12.08 12.14
N LEU A 441 -12.04 -12.44 10.85
CA LEU A 441 -12.50 -11.57 9.76
C LEU A 441 -14.01 -11.28 9.84
N VAL A 442 -14.82 -12.28 10.20
CA VAL A 442 -16.25 -12.09 10.44
C VAL A 442 -16.50 -11.19 11.66
N SER A 443 -15.66 -11.28 12.69
CA SER A 443 -15.72 -10.40 13.86
C SER A 443 -15.48 -8.94 13.48
N LEU A 444 -14.50 -8.66 12.62
CA LEU A 444 -14.28 -7.32 12.05
C LEU A 444 -15.45 -6.87 11.17
N ALA A 445 -16.02 -7.75 10.35
CA ALA A 445 -17.19 -7.42 9.54
C ALA A 445 -18.41 -7.07 10.41
N LEU A 446 -18.60 -7.79 11.52
CA LEU A 446 -19.65 -7.49 12.51
C LEU A 446 -19.41 -6.14 13.18
N ALA A 447 -18.16 -5.79 13.48
CA ALA A 447 -17.81 -4.46 13.99
C ALA A 447 -18.27 -3.34 13.04
N VAL A 448 -17.93 -3.48 11.75
CA VAL A 448 -18.35 -2.51 10.72
C VAL A 448 -19.87 -2.44 10.62
N ALA A 449 -20.57 -3.56 10.72
CA ALA A 449 -22.03 -3.57 10.71
C ALA A 449 -22.66 -2.85 11.92
N LEU A 450 -21.98 -2.85 13.09
CA LEU A 450 -22.45 -2.17 14.29
C LEU A 450 -22.21 -0.65 14.26
N ASN A 451 -21.13 -0.19 13.62
CA ASN A 451 -20.81 1.23 13.48
C ASN A 451 -20.20 1.51 12.09
N PRO A 452 -21.02 1.57 11.04
CA PRO A 452 -20.52 1.70 9.67
C PRO A 452 -19.90 3.08 9.40
N GLY A 453 -20.30 4.13 10.13
CA GLY A 453 -19.79 5.49 9.91
C GLY A 453 -18.29 5.60 10.22
N GLU A 454 -17.88 5.13 11.39
CA GLU A 454 -16.48 5.26 11.85
C GLU A 454 -15.60 4.09 11.41
N LEU A 455 -16.16 2.89 11.29
CA LEU A 455 -15.39 1.67 11.08
C LEU A 455 -15.34 1.22 9.61
N PHE A 456 -15.95 1.95 8.67
CA PHE A 456 -15.92 1.59 7.24
C PHE A 456 -14.50 1.29 6.72
N PHE A 457 -13.50 2.07 7.18
CA PHE A 457 -12.10 1.89 6.80
C PHE A 457 -11.50 0.54 7.20
N LEU A 458 -12.11 -0.22 8.14
CA LEU A 458 -11.70 -1.60 8.44
C LEU A 458 -11.79 -2.54 7.24
N ILE A 459 -12.72 -2.26 6.30
CA ILE A 459 -12.89 -3.08 5.09
C ILE A 459 -11.60 -3.09 4.26
N ILE A 460 -10.91 -1.95 4.19
CA ILE A 460 -9.65 -1.78 3.45
C ILE A 460 -8.51 -2.60 4.09
N ILE A 461 -8.60 -2.88 5.40
CA ILE A 461 -7.60 -3.65 6.14
C ILE A 461 -7.70 -5.16 5.86
N ALA A 462 -8.88 -5.67 5.50
CA ALA A 462 -9.10 -7.11 5.35
C ALA A 462 -8.17 -7.77 4.31
N PRO A 463 -7.97 -7.24 3.09
CA PRO A 463 -6.96 -7.75 2.15
C PRO A 463 -5.53 -7.73 2.72
N VAL A 464 -5.17 -6.69 3.48
CA VAL A 464 -3.85 -6.56 4.13
C VAL A 464 -3.66 -7.66 5.18
N ILE A 465 -4.68 -7.95 5.99
CA ILE A 465 -4.66 -9.05 6.97
C ILE A 465 -4.52 -10.41 6.27
N LEU A 466 -5.23 -10.62 5.16
CA LEU A 466 -5.13 -11.85 4.37
C LEU A 466 -3.72 -12.04 3.81
N LEU A 467 -3.14 -10.98 3.23
CA LEU A 467 -1.77 -10.98 2.73
C LEU A 467 -0.76 -11.21 3.87
N PHE A 468 -0.97 -10.57 5.02
CA PHE A 468 -0.16 -10.79 6.22
C PHE A 468 -0.15 -12.26 6.64
N TYR A 469 -1.32 -12.91 6.69
CA TYR A 469 -1.42 -14.33 7.01
C TYR A 469 -0.81 -15.24 5.94
N ALA A 470 -0.87 -14.86 4.66
CA ALA A 470 -0.25 -15.61 3.58
C ALA A 470 1.28 -15.56 3.68
N VAL A 471 1.85 -14.38 3.96
CA VAL A 471 3.29 -14.15 4.06
C VAL A 471 3.83 -14.62 5.41
N PHE A 472 3.48 -13.92 6.49
CA PHE A 472 4.04 -14.16 7.82
C PHE A 472 3.47 -15.40 8.48
N GLY A 473 2.22 -15.77 8.18
CA GLY A 473 1.65 -17.04 8.63
C GLY A 473 2.32 -18.27 8.02
N THR A 474 2.97 -18.14 6.85
CA THR A 474 3.80 -19.21 6.26
C THR A 474 5.11 -19.38 7.04
N LEU A 475 5.81 -18.28 7.32
CA LEU A 475 6.99 -18.27 8.19
C LEU A 475 6.67 -18.79 9.60
N GLY A 476 5.60 -18.28 10.19
CA GLY A 476 5.13 -18.66 11.51
C GLY A 476 4.80 -20.15 11.60
N ARG A 477 4.26 -20.75 10.53
CA ARG A 477 3.99 -22.20 10.46
C ARG A 477 5.28 -23.02 10.43
N ALA A 478 6.27 -22.62 9.65
CA ALA A 478 7.57 -23.29 9.60
C ALA A 478 8.26 -23.24 10.97
N ALA A 479 8.30 -22.06 11.59
CA ALA A 479 8.84 -21.88 12.94
C ALA A 479 8.07 -22.69 13.99
N SER A 480 6.73 -22.69 13.91
CA SER A 480 5.87 -23.43 14.84
C SER A 480 6.14 -24.93 14.78
N GLY A 481 6.39 -25.48 13.59
CA GLY A 481 6.73 -26.89 13.41
C GLY A 481 8.09 -27.29 13.99
N ALA A 482 9.06 -26.38 14.00
CA ALA A 482 10.42 -26.64 14.49
C ALA A 482 10.57 -26.37 16.01
N ALA A 483 9.89 -25.35 16.51
CA ALA A 483 10.20 -24.73 17.80
C ALA A 483 9.00 -24.48 18.72
N GLY A 484 7.78 -24.86 18.31
CA GLY A 484 6.56 -24.64 19.09
C GLY A 484 5.87 -23.28 18.81
N PRO A 485 4.68 -23.04 19.39
CA PRO A 485 3.81 -21.94 18.98
C PRO A 485 4.18 -20.55 19.52
N LEU A 486 4.93 -20.46 20.63
CA LEU A 486 5.10 -19.17 21.30
C LEU A 486 6.02 -18.20 20.55
N ALA A 487 7.14 -18.68 20.01
CA ALA A 487 8.05 -17.84 19.22
C ALA A 487 7.35 -17.20 17.99
N PRO A 488 6.63 -17.94 17.14
CA PRO A 488 5.87 -17.32 16.05
C PRO A 488 4.72 -16.44 16.53
N GLY A 489 4.05 -16.75 17.64
CA GLY A 489 3.00 -15.88 18.19
C GLY A 489 3.54 -14.50 18.59
N ILE A 490 4.68 -14.46 19.29
CA ILE A 490 5.34 -13.20 19.66
C ILE A 490 5.82 -12.46 18.40
N ALA A 491 6.57 -13.14 17.53
CA ALA A 491 7.13 -12.50 16.34
C ALA A 491 6.04 -11.91 15.43
N LEU A 492 4.99 -12.67 15.12
CA LEU A 492 3.90 -12.19 14.26
C LEU A 492 3.09 -11.10 14.95
N GLY A 493 2.92 -11.13 16.28
CA GLY A 493 2.29 -10.05 17.03
C GLY A 493 3.05 -8.73 16.86
N LEU A 494 4.37 -8.75 17.05
CA LEU A 494 5.23 -7.58 16.85
C LEU A 494 5.24 -7.10 15.39
N VAL A 495 5.33 -8.02 14.43
CA VAL A 495 5.35 -7.67 13.00
C VAL A 495 4.00 -7.12 12.54
N LEU A 496 2.88 -7.63 13.07
CA LEU A 496 1.56 -7.08 12.78
C LEU A 496 1.42 -5.66 13.36
N ALA A 497 1.83 -5.44 14.61
CA ALA A 497 1.84 -4.10 15.20
C ALA A 497 2.70 -3.12 14.40
N TRP A 498 3.87 -3.57 13.94
CA TRP A 498 4.73 -2.79 13.06
C TRP A 498 4.02 -2.46 11.75
N ALA A 499 3.51 -3.47 11.03
CA ALA A 499 2.85 -3.29 9.74
C ALA A 499 1.67 -2.32 9.82
N LEU A 500 0.82 -2.45 10.84
CA LEU A 500 -0.29 -1.54 11.09
C LEU A 500 0.22 -0.13 11.45
N GLY A 501 1.18 -0.04 12.38
CA GLY A 501 1.69 1.23 12.88
C GLY A 501 2.47 2.05 11.85
N VAL A 502 3.04 1.45 10.80
CA VAL A 502 3.78 2.16 9.74
C VAL A 502 2.96 2.46 8.49
N SER A 503 1.92 1.67 8.21
CA SER A 503 1.20 1.75 6.93
C SER A 503 -0.06 2.60 7.01
N PHE A 504 -0.72 2.66 8.18
CA PHE A 504 -1.95 3.42 8.31
C PHE A 504 -1.69 4.92 8.41
N PRO A 505 -2.54 5.75 7.77
CA PRO A 505 -2.38 7.19 7.83
C PRO A 505 -2.54 7.72 9.26
N LEU A 506 -1.68 8.68 9.63
CA LEU A 506 -1.91 9.47 10.82
C LEU A 506 -3.12 10.39 10.56
N PHE A 507 -4.01 10.46 11.53
CA PHE A 507 -5.22 11.27 11.47
C PHE A 507 -5.48 11.93 12.83
N GLN A 508 -5.88 13.20 12.80
CA GLN A 508 -6.27 13.97 13.95
C GLN A 508 -7.61 14.64 13.64
N ALA A 509 -8.63 14.27 14.43
CA ALA A 509 -9.98 14.81 14.31
C ALA A 509 -10.05 16.30 14.67
#